data_AF-A0A2E5KFE0-F1
#
_entry.id   AF-A0A2E5KFE0-F1
#
_cell.length_a   1.000
_cell.length_b   1.000
_cell.length_c   1.000
_cell.angle_alpha   90.00
_cell.angle_beta   90.00
_cell.angle_gamma   90.00
#
_symmetry.space_group_name_H-M   'P 1'
#
loop_
_entity.id
_entity.type
_entity.pdbx_description
1 polymer ?
#
loop_
_entity_poly.entity_id
_entity_poly.type
_entity_poly.pdbx_seq_one_letter_code
_entity_poly.pdbx_strand_id
1 'polypeptide(L)'
;MVFLDGFIFGFFDNFLLIIGTYFGVTIEYRLHRLTHDYKTARKLRDFLRKNSKGLVGGLMGAGLSHVVSNGFGAFVDPTLNHMFVGIAIGTLVPVLFIPIIEFIKSIRS
;
A
#
# COMPACT_ATOMS: atom_id res chain seq x y z
N MET A 1 -10.04 4.18 25.23
CA MET A 1 -9.25 5.20 24.51
C MET A 1 -8.08 4.51 23.80
N VAL A 2 -7.17 3.86 24.54
CA VAL A 2 -6.03 3.06 24.02
C VAL A 2 -6.27 2.30 22.71
N PHE A 3 -7.35 1.49 22.62
CA PHE A 3 -7.67 0.76 21.38
C PHE A 3 -7.98 1.69 20.21
N LEU A 4 -8.81 2.72 20.43
CA LEU A 4 -9.20 3.69 19.41
C LEU A 4 -8.00 4.54 18.98
N ASP A 5 -7.13 4.89 19.92
CA ASP A 5 -5.91 5.66 19.64
C ASP A 5 -4.97 4.84 18.74
N GLY A 6 -4.79 3.55 19.06
CA GLY A 6 -4.00 2.63 18.23
C GLY A 6 -4.63 2.42 16.85
N PHE A 7 -5.96 2.29 16.80
CA PHE A 7 -6.70 2.16 15.55
C PHE A 7 -6.52 3.37 14.65
N ILE A 8 -6.70 4.59 15.17
CA ILE A 8 -6.56 5.83 14.41
C ILE A 8 -5.12 5.94 13.88
N PHE A 9 -4.13 5.69 14.73
CA PHE A 9 -2.72 5.69 14.32
C PHE A 9 -2.47 4.71 13.16
N GLY A 10 -2.84 3.44 13.34
CA GLY A 10 -2.63 2.42 12.32
C GLY A 10 -3.39 2.68 11.02
N PHE A 11 -4.62 3.21 11.13
CA PHE A 11 -5.45 3.54 9.98
C PHE A 11 -4.79 4.62 9.12
N PHE A 12 -4.40 5.75 9.72
CA PHE A 12 -3.79 6.84 8.96
C PHE A 12 -2.41 6.48 8.42
N ASP A 13 -1.63 5.70 9.17
CA ASP A 13 -0.31 5.25 8.74
C ASP A 13 -0.41 4.41 7.45
N ASN A 14 -1.27 3.38 7.43
CA ASN A 14 -1.41 2.54 6.23
C ASN A 14 -2.23 3.21 5.12
N PHE A 15 -3.13 4.14 5.46
CA PHE A 15 -3.84 4.96 4.47
C PHE A 15 -2.86 5.87 3.70
N LEU A 16 -1.95 6.54 4.41
CA LEU A 16 -0.89 7.34 3.80
C LEU A 16 0.06 6.48 2.97
N LEU A 17 0.42 5.28 3.44
CA LEU A 17 1.22 4.33 2.66
C LEU A 17 0.55 4.01 1.32
N ILE A 18 -0.74 3.68 1.32
CA ILE A 18 -1.46 3.30 0.09
C ILE A 18 -1.54 4.49 -0.87
N ILE A 19 -1.83 5.70 -0.38
CA ILE A 19 -1.83 6.92 -1.19
C ILE A 19 -0.44 7.19 -1.76
N GLY A 20 0.60 7.14 -0.92
CA GLY A 20 1.98 7.37 -1.32
C GLY A 20 2.45 6.35 -2.36
N THR A 21 2.10 5.08 -2.18
CA THR A 21 2.43 4.01 -3.12
C THR A 21 1.73 4.23 -4.47
N TYR A 22 0.44 4.60 -4.45
CA TYR A 22 -0.30 4.92 -5.68
C TYR A 22 0.27 6.14 -6.42
N PHE A 23 0.66 7.17 -5.67
CA PHE A 23 1.29 8.36 -6.21
C PHE A 23 2.68 8.06 -6.79
N GLY A 24 3.50 7.25 -6.09
CA GLY A 24 4.81 6.80 -6.55
C GLY A 24 4.73 6.07 -7.89
N VAL A 25 3.79 5.13 -8.03
CA VAL A 25 3.53 4.44 -9.31
C VAL A 25 3.15 5.44 -10.40
N THR A 26 2.34 6.45 -10.09
CA THR A 26 1.97 7.50 -11.05
C THR A 26 3.16 8.34 -11.50
N ILE A 27 4.07 8.70 -10.57
CA ILE A 27 5.31 9.40 -10.89
C ILE A 27 6.20 8.52 -11.78
N GLU A 28 6.36 7.24 -11.45
CA GLU A 28 7.14 6.30 -12.24
C GLU A 28 6.67 6.27 -13.70
N TYR A 29 5.35 6.16 -13.93
CA TYR A 29 4.78 6.23 -15.28
C TYR A 29 5.07 7.55 -16.00
N ARG A 30 5.00 8.69 -15.29
CA ARG A 30 5.28 10.01 -15.88
C ARG A 30 6.77 10.20 -16.21
N LEU A 31 7.65 9.79 -15.30
CA LEU A 31 9.09 9.88 -15.48
C LEU A 31 9.54 8.99 -16.65
N HIS A 32 9.00 7.78 -16.74
CA HIS A 32 9.29 6.84 -17.82
C HIS A 32 8.73 7.27 -19.19
N ARG A 33 7.71 8.15 -19.21
CA ARG A 33 7.27 8.84 -20.44
C ARG A 33 8.27 9.90 -20.89
N LEU A 34 8.97 10.57 -19.96
CA LEU A 34 9.98 11.58 -20.27
C LEU A 34 11.31 10.97 -20.73
N THR A 35 11.68 9.77 -20.25
CA THR A 35 12.89 9.04 -20.65
C THR A 35 12.76 8.32 -22.01
N HIS A 36 11.89 8.81 -22.90
CA HIS A 36 11.56 8.21 -24.19
C HIS A 36 12.73 8.31 -25.19
N ASP A 37 13.73 7.41 -25.08
CA ASP A 37 14.56 7.01 -26.23
C ASP A 37 15.48 5.78 -26.04
N TYR A 38 15.54 5.14 -24.88
CA TYR A 38 16.38 3.92 -24.74
C TYR A 38 15.59 2.65 -25.09
N LYS A 39 16.04 1.87 -26.09
CA LYS A 39 15.50 0.54 -26.46
C LYS A 39 15.26 -0.39 -25.25
N THR A 40 16.04 -0.24 -24.18
CA THR A 40 15.92 -0.96 -22.90
C THR A 40 14.63 -0.62 -22.13
N ALA A 41 14.19 0.64 -22.17
CA ALA A 41 12.96 1.11 -21.53
C ALA A 41 11.71 0.46 -22.16
N ARG A 42 11.77 0.05 -23.44
CA ARG A 42 10.68 -0.66 -24.11
C ARG A 42 10.50 -2.09 -23.58
N LYS A 43 11.59 -2.81 -23.29
CA LYS A 43 11.54 -4.14 -22.65
C LYS A 43 11.07 -4.07 -21.20
N LEU A 44 11.54 -3.08 -20.45
CA LEU A 44 11.07 -2.83 -19.07
C LEU A 44 9.58 -2.47 -19.05
N ARG A 45 9.13 -1.61 -19.97
CA ARG A 45 7.70 -1.31 -20.17
C ARG A 45 6.89 -2.56 -20.46
N ASP A 46 7.31 -3.42 -21.39
CA ASP A 46 6.52 -4.60 -21.75
C ASP A 46 6.52 -5.65 -20.61
N PHE A 47 7.56 -5.68 -19.78
CA PHE A 47 7.62 -6.44 -18.52
C PHE A 47 6.68 -5.85 -17.44
N LEU A 48 6.79 -4.55 -17.13
CA LEU A 48 5.95 -3.85 -16.14
C LEU A 48 4.48 -3.80 -16.57
N ARG A 49 4.20 -3.67 -17.86
CA ARG A 49 2.85 -3.61 -18.43
C ARG A 49 2.20 -4.99 -18.52
N LYS A 50 2.97 -6.06 -18.74
CA LYS A 50 2.50 -7.45 -18.49
C LYS A 50 2.17 -7.65 -17.00
N ASN A 51 2.90 -6.97 -16.12
CA ASN A 51 2.69 -6.96 -14.68
C ASN A 51 1.75 -5.84 -14.18
N SER A 52 0.96 -5.16 -15.03
CA SER A 52 0.02 -4.13 -14.53
C SER A 52 -1.12 -4.74 -13.70
N LYS A 53 -1.35 -6.05 -13.81
CA LYS A 53 -2.14 -6.86 -12.86
C LYS A 53 -1.47 -6.99 -11.48
N GLY A 54 -0.18 -6.70 -11.40
CA GLY A 54 0.65 -6.68 -10.20
C GLY A 54 0.64 -5.35 -9.45
N LEU A 55 -0.03 -4.29 -9.94
CA LEU A 55 -0.21 -3.06 -9.15
C LEU A 55 -1.04 -3.36 -7.88
N VAL A 56 -2.16 -4.06 -8.05
CA VAL A 56 -3.02 -4.47 -6.93
C VAL A 56 -2.23 -5.41 -6.01
N GLY A 57 -1.50 -6.37 -6.57
CA GLY A 57 -0.63 -7.27 -5.80
C GLY A 57 0.49 -6.54 -5.06
N GLY A 58 1.09 -5.50 -5.65
CA GLY A 58 2.12 -4.67 -5.05
C GLY A 58 1.58 -3.77 -3.93
N LEU A 59 0.41 -3.15 -4.15
CA LEU A 59 -0.28 -2.36 -3.12
C LEU A 59 -0.71 -3.26 -1.94
N MET A 60 -1.26 -4.44 -2.22
CA MET A 60 -1.61 -5.44 -1.21
C MET A 60 -0.38 -5.93 -0.46
N GLY A 61 0.71 -6.24 -1.17
CA GLY A 61 1.96 -6.69 -0.57
C GLY A 61 2.57 -5.63 0.36
N ALA A 62 2.69 -4.39 -0.12
CA ALA A 62 3.15 -3.26 0.67
C ALA A 62 2.27 -3.06 1.91
N GLY A 63 0.96 -2.95 1.72
CA GLY A 63 -0.01 -2.77 2.80
C GLY A 63 0.04 -3.88 3.85
N LEU A 64 0.03 -5.17 3.44
CA LEU A 64 0.07 -6.31 4.36
C LEU A 64 1.42 -6.42 5.09
N SER A 65 2.53 -6.18 4.40
CA SER A 65 3.85 -6.18 5.04
C SER A 65 3.94 -5.11 6.13
N HIS A 66 3.31 -3.96 5.91
CA HIS A 66 3.25 -2.86 6.86
C HIS A 66 2.34 -3.17 8.05
N VAL A 67 1.21 -3.88 7.86
CA VAL A 67 0.39 -4.41 8.96
C VAL A 67 1.22 -5.29 9.88
N VAL A 68 1.96 -6.24 9.32
CA VAL A 68 2.81 -7.16 10.11
C VAL A 68 3.92 -6.38 10.81
N SER A 69 4.62 -5.50 10.08
CA SER A 69 5.73 -4.70 10.62
C SER A 69 5.28 -3.83 11.78
N ASN A 70 4.18 -3.08 11.63
CA ASN A 70 3.65 -2.22 12.69
C ASN A 70 3.07 -3.00 13.87
N GLY A 71 2.38 -4.11 13.60
CA GLY A 71 1.87 -4.99 14.65
C GLY A 71 3.00 -5.56 15.51
N PHE A 72 4.07 -6.06 14.87
CA PHE A 72 5.27 -6.55 15.57
C PHE A 72 6.03 -5.43 16.28
N GLY A 73 6.23 -4.28 15.63
CA GLY A 73 6.90 -3.13 16.22
C GLY A 73 6.19 -2.64 17.47
N ALA A 74 4.87 -2.48 17.40
CA ALA A 74 4.06 -2.11 18.55
C ALA A 74 4.08 -3.19 19.64
N PHE A 75 4.08 -4.48 19.28
CA PHE A 75 4.13 -5.56 20.26
C PHE A 75 5.47 -5.60 21.02
N VAL A 76 6.59 -5.36 20.36
CA VAL A 76 7.92 -5.39 20.98
C VAL A 76 8.23 -4.11 21.76
N ASP A 77 7.67 -2.96 21.36
CA ASP A 77 7.88 -1.67 22.01
C ASP A 77 7.07 -1.55 23.31
N PRO A 78 7.71 -1.45 24.50
CA PRO A 78 7.02 -1.30 25.79
C PRO A 78 6.10 -0.07 25.86
N THR A 79 6.41 0.98 25.10
CA THR A 79 5.62 2.20 25.05
C THR A 79 4.38 2.02 24.18
N LEU A 80 4.39 1.16 23.17
CA LEU A 80 3.27 1.01 22.21
C LEU A 80 2.49 -0.31 22.36
N ASN A 81 3.01 -1.27 23.14
CA ASN A 81 2.41 -2.61 23.29
C ASN A 81 0.94 -2.57 23.71
N HIS A 82 0.58 -1.66 24.61
CA HIS A 82 -0.80 -1.50 25.06
C HIS A 82 -1.78 -1.11 23.94
N MET A 83 -1.29 -0.52 22.84
CA MET A 83 -2.05 -0.11 21.66
C MET A 83 -1.95 -1.10 20.49
N PHE A 84 -1.16 -2.19 20.60
CA PHE A 84 -0.78 -3.02 19.45
C PHE A 84 -1.98 -3.57 18.66
N VAL A 85 -3.04 -4.02 19.36
CA VAL A 85 -4.24 -4.56 18.72
C VAL A 85 -4.93 -3.48 17.88
N GLY A 86 -5.01 -2.26 18.42
CA GLY A 86 -5.54 -1.10 17.72
C GLY A 86 -4.72 -0.81 16.46
N ILE A 87 -3.39 -0.77 16.58
CA ILE A 87 -2.48 -0.50 15.45
C ILE A 87 -2.59 -1.59 14.37
N ALA A 88 -2.61 -2.87 14.74
CA ALA A 88 -2.73 -3.97 13.80
C ALA A 88 -4.06 -3.96 13.04
N ILE A 89 -5.18 -3.70 13.74
CA ILE A 89 -6.50 -3.61 13.08
C ILE A 89 -6.61 -2.32 12.26
N GLY A 90 -6.14 -1.21 12.81
CA GLY A 90 -6.12 0.09 12.14
C GLY A 90 -5.37 0.01 10.82
N THR A 91 -4.17 -0.59 10.81
CA THR A 91 -3.40 -0.78 9.57
C THR A 91 -4.07 -1.76 8.60
N LEU A 92 -4.78 -2.78 9.09
CA LEU A 92 -5.44 -3.77 8.23
C LEU A 92 -6.60 -3.16 7.43
N VAL A 93 -7.39 -2.26 8.04
CA VAL A 93 -8.61 -1.72 7.42
C VAL A 93 -8.36 -1.02 6.07
N PRO A 94 -7.39 -0.09 5.92
CA PRO A 94 -7.08 0.52 4.63
C PRO A 94 -6.70 -0.48 3.55
N VAL A 95 -5.99 -1.55 3.91
CA VAL A 95 -5.56 -2.60 2.96
C VAL A 95 -6.77 -3.33 2.39
N LEU A 96 -7.78 -3.60 3.21
CA LEU A 96 -9.03 -4.24 2.78
C LEU A 96 -9.81 -3.39 1.77
N PHE A 97 -9.60 -2.07 1.71
CA PHE A 97 -10.21 -1.23 0.68
C PHE A 97 -9.59 -1.40 -0.71
N ILE A 98 -8.34 -1.86 -0.81
CA ILE A 98 -7.67 -2.07 -2.11
C ILE A 98 -8.49 -3.02 -3.03
N PRO A 99 -8.83 -4.26 -2.62
CA PRO A 99 -9.61 -5.16 -3.46
C PRO A 99 -11.03 -4.66 -3.72
N ILE A 100 -11.64 -3.94 -2.78
CA ILE A 100 -12.97 -3.34 -2.93
C ILE A 100 -12.96 -2.28 -4.04
N ILE A 101 -11.97 -1.37 -4.02
CA ILE A 101 -11.82 -0.32 -5.03
C ILE A 101 -11.58 -0.94 -6.41
N GLU A 102 -10.75 -1.98 -6.50
CA GLU A 102 -10.48 -2.67 -7.76
C GLU A 102 -11.74 -3.38 -8.30
N PHE A 103 -12.50 -4.03 -7.42
CA PHE A 103 -13.76 -4.66 -7.78
C PHE A 103 -14.76 -3.65 -8.35
N ILE A 104 -14.92 -2.48 -7.71
CA ILE A 104 -15.80 -1.41 -8.19
C ILE A 104 -15.34 -0.88 -9.57
N LYS A 105 -14.03 -0.74 -9.79
CA LYS A 105 -13.48 -0.35 -11.10
C LYS A 105 -13.78 -1.39 -12.18
N SER A 106 -13.66 -2.67 -11.85
CA SER A 106 -13.93 -3.77 -12.79
C SER A 106 -15.39 -3.81 -13.25
N ILE A 107 -16.35 -3.36 -12.43
CA ILE A 107 -17.78 -3.32 -12.81
C ILE A 107 -18.06 -2.17 -13.80
N ARG A 108 -17.28 -1.09 -13.75
CA ARG A 108 -17.51 0.13 -14.55
C ARG A 108 -16.73 0.17 -15.87
N SER A 109 -15.83 -0.79 -16.11
CA SER A 109 -15.05 -0.93 -17.34
C SER A 109 -15.71 -1.86 -18.33
#